data_AF-A0A9D8B7J2-F1
#
_entry.id   AF-A0A9D8B7J2-F1
#
_cell.length_a   1.000
_cell.length_b   1.000
_cell.length_c   1.000
_cell.angle_alpha   90.00
_cell.angle_beta   90.00
_cell.angle_gamma   90.00
#
_symmetry.space_group_name_H-M   'P 1'
#
loop_
_entity.id
_entity.type
_entity.pdbx_description
1 polymer ?
#
loop_
_entity_poly.entity_id
_entity_poly.type
_entity_poly.pdbx_seq_one_letter_code
_entity_poly.pdbx_strand_id
1 'polypeptide(L)' 'MSEAVIAQPAATVIPVRDAAGGPEVLLIHRNPKLSFHGGAWVFPGGRIDPEDHAGASGDMLQAARLAA' A
#
# COMPACT_ATOMS: atom_id res chain seq x y z
N MET A 1 -2.14 3.34 -31.19
CA MET A 1 -1.19 3.21 -30.06
C MET A 1 -1.93 3.71 -28.84
N SER A 2 -2.09 2.90 -27.79
CA SER A 2 -2.75 3.35 -26.56
C SER A 2 -1.92 4.47 -25.93
N GLU A 3 -2.59 5.47 -25.40
CA GLU A 3 -1.97 6.56 -24.64
C GLU A 3 -1.21 5.99 -23.43
N ALA A 4 -0.06 6.58 -23.10
CA ALA A 4 0.77 6.14 -21.97
C ALA A 4 0.08 6.51 -20.65
N VAL A 5 -0.13 5.53 -19.77
CA VAL A 5 -0.67 5.77 -18.43
C VAL A 5 0.48 6.11 -17.48
N ILE A 6 0.40 7.25 -16.81
CA ILE A 6 1.38 7.67 -15.81
C ILE A 6 1.15 6.84 -14.53
N ALA A 7 2.21 6.20 -14.03
CA ALA A 7 2.15 5.43 -12.80
C ALA A 7 1.88 6.35 -11.58
N GLN A 8 0.96 5.93 -10.71
CA GLN A 8 0.66 6.64 -9.47
C GLN A 8 1.52 6.08 -8.32
N PRO A 9 2.16 6.94 -7.50
CA PRO A 9 2.87 6.51 -6.31
C PRO A 9 1.94 5.78 -5.32
N ALA A 10 2.47 4.75 -4.68
CA ALA A 10 1.77 3.94 -3.70
C ALA A 10 2.76 3.44 -2.64
N ALA A 11 2.24 3.16 -1.44
CA ALA A 11 2.99 2.62 -0.33
C ALA A 11 2.35 1.31 0.15
N THR A 12 3.16 0.41 0.71
CA THR A 12 2.74 -0.87 1.25
C THR A 12 3.55 -1.15 2.50
N VAL A 13 2.86 -1.53 3.58
CA VAL A 13 3.49 -1.91 4.84
C VAL A 13 3.41 -3.42 5.02
N ILE A 14 4.46 -4.01 5.56
CA ILE A 14 4.51 -5.42 5.94
C ILE A 14 4.68 -5.48 7.46
N PRO A 15 3.59 -5.52 8.24
CA PRO A 15 3.67 -5.72 9.67
C PRO A 15 4.18 -7.13 9.95
N VAL A 16 5.29 -7.24 10.66
CA VAL A 16 5.92 -8.51 11.06
C VAL A 16 5.83 -8.65 12.57
N ARG A 17 5.52 -9.85 13.04
CA ARG A 17 5.69 -10.23 14.44
C ARG A 17 6.52 -11.50 14.55
N ASP A 18 7.26 -11.63 15.64
CA ASP A 18 7.89 -12.89 16.00
C ASP A 18 6.83 -13.87 16.51
N ALA A 19 6.94 -15.13 16.11
CA ALA A 19 6.14 -16.23 16.64
C ALA A 19 7.02 -17.48 16.82
N ALA A 20 6.54 -18.45 17.62
CA ALA A 20 7.31 -19.66 17.94
C ALA A 20 7.69 -20.49 16.69
N GLY A 21 6.92 -20.39 15.60
CA GLY A 21 7.17 -21.07 14.33
C GLY A 21 7.95 -20.26 13.30
N GLY A 22 8.42 -19.06 13.65
CA GLY A 22 9.04 -18.10 12.74
C GLY A 22 8.27 -16.79 12.64
N PRO A 23 8.74 -15.81 11.85
CA PRO A 23 8.06 -14.54 11.68
C PRO A 23 6.73 -14.73 10.95
N GLU A 24 5.70 -14.03 11.41
CA GLU A 24 4.38 -13.97 10.79
C GLU A 24 4.11 -12.57 10.24
N VAL A 25 3.35 -12.49 9.15
CA VAL A 25 2.97 -11.23 8.50
C VAL A 25 1.47 -11.04 8.43
N LEU A 26 1.02 -9.79 8.51
CA LEU A 26 -0.40 -9.45 8.32
C LEU A 26 -0.74 -9.34 6.83
N LEU A 27 -1.76 -10.08 6.40
CA LEU A 27 -2.39 -9.96 5.09
C LEU A 27 -3.87 -9.56 5.24
N ILE A 28 -4.38 -8.82 4.25
CA ILE A 28 -5.79 -8.43 4.13
C ILE A 28 -6.41 -9.22 2.97
N HIS A 29 -7.58 -9.80 3.23
CA HIS A 29 -8.41 -10.37 2.17
C HIS A 29 -9.29 -9.27 1.58
N ARG A 30 -9.04 -8.90 0.32
CA ARG A 30 -9.78 -7.83 -0.36
C ARG A 30 -11.23 -8.26 -0.60
N ASN A 31 -12.17 -7.33 -0.43
CA ASN A 31 -13.57 -7.57 -0.74
C ASN A 31 -13.72 -8.07 -2.20
N PRO A 32 -14.35 -9.24 -2.43
CA PRO A 32 -14.47 -9.83 -3.77
C PRO A 32 -15.29 -8.97 -4.74
N LYS A 33 -16.09 -8.04 -4.24
CA LYS A 33 -16.89 -7.12 -5.08
C LYS A 33 -16.08 -5.96 -5.68
N LEU A 34 -14.79 -5.83 -5.35
CA LEU A 34 -13.94 -4.78 -5.91
C LEU A 34 -13.65 -5.05 -7.39
N SER A 35 -13.78 -4.00 -8.21
CA SER A 35 -13.54 -4.06 -9.66
C SER A 35 -12.09 -4.37 -10.06
N PHE A 36 -11.16 -4.22 -9.11
CA PHE A 36 -9.74 -4.48 -9.31
C PHE A 36 -9.19 -5.35 -8.17
N HIS A 37 -8.65 -6.53 -8.52
CA HIS A 37 -8.07 -7.50 -7.57
C HIS A 37 -8.99 -7.84 -6.37
N GLY A 38 -10.31 -7.93 -6.56
CA GLY A 38 -11.23 -8.41 -5.53
C GLY A 38 -10.92 -9.87 -5.16
N GLY A 39 -10.98 -10.21 -3.87
CA GLY A 39 -10.73 -11.58 -3.38
C GLY A 39 -9.25 -11.97 -3.26
N ALA A 40 -8.32 -11.07 -3.58
CA ALA A 40 -6.90 -11.33 -3.39
C ALA A 40 -6.48 -11.13 -1.93
N TRP A 41 -5.52 -11.93 -1.46
CA TRP A 41 -4.75 -11.64 -0.26
C TRP A 41 -3.63 -10.67 -0.61
N VAL A 42 -3.55 -9.56 0.11
CA VAL A 42 -2.58 -8.48 -0.14
C VAL A 42 -1.97 -7.99 1.17
N PHE A 43 -0.80 -7.36 1.09
CA PHE A 43 -0.30 -6.55 2.20
C PHE A 43 -1.14 -5.27 2.35
N PRO A 44 -1.27 -4.74 3.58
CA PRO A 44 -1.87 -3.42 3.80
C PRO A 44 -1.12 -2.32 3.05
N GLY A 45 -1.85 -1.37 2.47
CA GLY A 45 -1.28 -0.25 1.73
C GLY A 45 -2.28 0.41 0.81
N GLY A 46 -1.80 1.39 0.05
CA GLY A 46 -2.64 2.24 -0.79
C GLY A 46 -1.85 3.20 -1.65
N ARG A 47 -2.58 4.02 -2.41
CA ARG A 47 -2.03 5.17 -3.13
C ARG A 47 -1.49 6.17 -2.09
N ILE A 48 -0.43 6.89 -2.45
CA ILE A 48 -0.04 8.10 -1.70
C ILE A 48 -0.98 9.23 -2.13
N ASP A 49 -1.75 9.76 -1.20
CA ASP A 49 -2.71 10.83 -1.48
C ASP A 49 -2.03 12.22 -1.35
N PRO A 50 -2.61 13.28 -1.96
CA PRO A 50 -2.00 14.62 -1.91
C PRO A 50 -1.73 15.16 -0.49
N GLU A 51 -2.53 14.74 0.48
CA GLU A 51 -2.36 15.10 1.89
C GLU A 51 -1.10 14.50 2.54
N ASP A 52 -0.67 13.32 2.11
CA ASP A 52 0.57 12.69 2.57
C ASP A 52 1.80 13.51 2.14
N HIS A 53 1.76 14.05 0.92
CA HIS A 53 2.82 14.93 0.42
C HIS A 53 2.92 16.23 1.20
N ALA A 54 1.77 16.81 1.56
CA ALA A 54 1.71 18.02 2.38
C ALA A 54 2.26 17.76 3.79
N GLY A 55 1.88 16.65 4.41
CA GLY A 55 2.39 16.21 5.72
C GLY A 55 3.89 15.88 5.72
N ALA A 56 4.44 15.52 4.56
CA ALA A 56 5.84 15.14 4.37
C ALA A 56 6.77 16.29 3.96
N SER A 57 6.28 17.53 3.85
CA SER A 57 7.07 18.68 3.37
C SER A 57 7.77 18.43 2.02
N GLY A 58 7.15 17.63 1.15
CA GLY A 58 7.69 17.25 -0.17
C GLY A 58 8.67 16.06 -0.18
N ASP A 59 9.02 15.47 0.96
CA ASP A 59 9.83 14.24 0.99
C ASP A 59 8.99 13.00 0.63
N MET A 60 9.37 12.30 -0.43
CA MET A 60 8.62 11.13 -0.92
C MET A 60 8.68 9.95 0.05
N LEU A 61 9.80 9.76 0.74
CA LEU A 61 9.91 8.65 1.70
C LEU A 61 9.01 8.88 2.91
N GLN A 62 8.99 10.10 3.42
CA GLN A 62 8.09 10.47 4.50
C GLN A 62 6.62 10.41 4.07
N ALA A 63 6.28 10.80 2.83
CA ALA A 63 4.92 10.66 2.29
C ALA A 63 4.50 9.19 2.22
N ALA A 64 5.39 8.31 1.77
CA ALA A 64 5.13 6.87 1.74
C ALA A 64 4.89 6.27 3.13
N ARG A 65 5.55 6.79 4.17
CA ARG A 65 5.34 6.38 5.57
C ARG A 65 4.05 6.92 6.19
N LEU A 66 3.51 8.01 5.67
CA LEU A 66 2.20 8.53 6.11
C LEU A 66 1.06 7.74 5.48
N ALA A 67 1.24 7.34 4.21
CA ALA A 67 0.25 6.58 3.45
C ALA A 67 0.07 5.12 3.91
N ALA A 68 1.05 4.51 4.58
CA ALA A 68 1.02 3.09 4.96
C ALA A 68 1.78 2.79 6.27
#